data_AF-A0AAD4Y057-F1
#
_entry.id   AF-A0AAD4Y057-F1
#
_cell.length_a   1.000
_cell.length_b   1.000
_cell.length_c   1.000
_cell.angle_alpha   90.00
_cell.angle_beta   90.00
_cell.angle_gamma   90.00
#
_symmetry.space_group_name_H-M   'P 1'
#
loop_
_entity.id
_entity.type
_entity.pdbx_description
1 polymer ?
#
loop_
_entity_poly.entity_id
_entity_poly.type
_entity_poly.pdbx_seq_one_letter_code
_entity_poly.pdbx_strand_id
1 'polypeptide(L)'
;MSRSSFLFWGICHVYLMYVGVEHQLGDLFKCTNPLPGILLANRMQMMVTSMLDLHMLLQVPIRREILMSLCHIVVLIKVVERTFRKKELDIIQTLPHMINLIQEEIEQLLLLAKEKLLSEISRGSQAGKIKILSSSTRGRDTDTRLTDALSLVLISLRMLEGRGSCKRLCILTTSLDVLQSIGYLDIDYSRIKNLISKVELVAKFQRTLEEVTECSFLYWREEMIGTWFSMVYMDVNKLSWLQYLLDAFCDGLRLLKHGHVGKSDIIAPLCKDIETDLRLHVHSTHLKESVPENPRKTGLRNLSCYIQLKPLRLPMKSIHIKLHVESYLNSAFHKYTAMSPNDWKIYLDMRQLAGLKYGLVLNEIHLPEHSLETDLDVACIMQNLEEFAATYSYNMSYQVSLGMPPAIMVERPLVFLERTMLSLQ
;
A
#
# COMPACT_ATOMS: atom_id res chain seq x y z
N MET A 1 24.47 5.77 -29.40
CA MET A 1 24.42 5.97 -27.94
C MET A 1 24.28 4.61 -27.27
N SER A 2 25.15 4.30 -26.30
CA SER A 2 25.07 3.05 -25.55
C SER A 2 23.74 2.96 -24.78
N ARG A 3 23.16 1.76 -24.67
CA ARG A 3 21.98 1.47 -23.80
C ARG A 3 22.20 2.01 -22.37
N SER A 4 23.44 2.00 -21.88
CA SER A 4 23.79 2.54 -20.56
C SER A 4 23.72 4.07 -20.49
N SER A 5 24.04 4.79 -21.57
CA SER A 5 23.99 6.26 -21.62
C SER A 5 22.55 6.79 -21.62
N PHE A 6 21.63 6.07 -22.26
CA PHE A 6 20.21 6.44 -22.31
C PHE A 6 19.52 6.19 -20.95
N LEU A 7 19.85 5.07 -20.29
CA LEU A 7 19.43 4.78 -18.91
C LEU A 7 19.95 5.82 -17.92
N PHE A 8 21.22 6.21 -18.03
CA PHE A 8 21.81 7.20 -17.13
C PHE A 8 21.13 8.57 -17.26
N TRP A 9 20.88 9.04 -18.49
CA TRP A 9 20.16 10.30 -18.72
C TRP A 9 18.69 10.24 -18.29
N GLY A 10 17.99 9.15 -18.58
CA GLY A 10 16.59 8.96 -18.16
C GLY A 10 16.43 8.88 -16.64
N ILE A 11 17.31 8.14 -15.96
CA ILE A 11 17.33 8.00 -14.50
C ILE A 11 17.73 9.31 -13.82
N CYS A 12 18.75 10.03 -14.32
CA CYS A 12 19.13 11.33 -13.78
C CYS A 12 18.01 12.37 -13.92
N HIS A 13 17.33 12.42 -15.06
CA HIS A 13 16.24 13.37 -15.29
C HIS A 13 15.04 13.11 -14.36
N VAL A 14 14.73 11.83 -14.12
CA VAL A 14 13.66 11.44 -13.19
C VAL A 14 14.05 11.65 -11.73
N TYR A 15 15.32 11.43 -11.37
CA TYR A 15 15.82 11.72 -10.03
C TYR A 15 15.79 13.23 -9.71
N LEU A 16 16.13 14.08 -10.67
CA LEU A 16 15.96 15.54 -10.56
C LEU A 16 14.49 15.94 -10.39
N MET A 17 13.56 15.26 -11.06
CA MET A 17 12.13 15.47 -10.86
C MET A 17 11.65 15.02 -9.47
N TYR A 18 12.20 13.93 -8.93
CA TYR A 18 11.88 13.44 -7.59
C TYR A 18 12.25 14.45 -6.49
N VAL A 19 13.42 15.09 -6.58
CA VAL A 19 13.84 16.13 -5.61
C VAL A 19 12.92 17.35 -5.66
N GLY A 20 12.42 17.73 -6.85
CA GLY A 20 11.46 18.82 -7.01
C GLY A 20 10.07 18.50 -6.42
N VAL A 21 9.69 17.23 -6.35
CA VAL A 21 8.41 16.77 -5.82
C VAL A 21 8.33 16.90 -4.29
N GLU A 22 9.42 16.60 -3.56
CA GLU A 22 9.45 16.71 -2.09
C GLU A 22 9.28 18.15 -1.59
N HIS A 23 9.81 19.14 -2.32
CA HIS A 23 9.63 20.56 -1.97
C HIS A 23 8.18 21.04 -2.19
N GLN A 24 7.49 20.52 -3.20
CA GLN A 24 6.12 20.93 -3.54
C GLN A 24 5.04 20.34 -2.61
N LEU A 25 5.35 19.26 -1.88
CA LEU A 25 4.44 18.62 -0.94
C LEU A 25 4.14 19.48 0.30
N GLY A 26 5.09 20.32 0.75
CA GLY A 26 4.91 21.20 1.91
C GLY A 26 3.87 22.31 1.69
N ASP A 27 3.80 22.83 0.47
CA ASP A 27 2.86 23.91 0.10
C ASP A 27 1.45 23.37 -0.17
N LEU A 28 1.33 22.11 -0.59
CA LEU A 28 0.05 21.47 -0.91
C LEU A 28 -0.90 21.36 0.29
N PHE A 29 -0.37 21.24 1.51
CA PHE A 29 -1.19 21.11 2.72
C PHE A 29 -1.90 22.42 3.12
N LYS A 30 -1.41 23.57 2.63
CA LYS A 30 -1.93 24.91 2.96
C LYS A 30 -2.88 25.48 1.89
N CYS A 31 -2.85 24.95 0.68
CA CYS A 31 -3.62 25.51 -0.43
C CYS A 31 -5.07 24.97 -0.51
N THR A 32 -6.01 25.87 -0.69
CA THR A 32 -7.39 25.60 -1.15
C THR A 32 -7.47 25.32 -2.66
N ASN A 33 -6.39 25.57 -3.41
CA ASN A 33 -6.33 25.32 -4.84
C ASN A 33 -5.94 23.86 -5.15
N PRO A 34 -6.82 23.05 -5.79
CA PRO A 34 -6.54 21.66 -6.12
C PRO A 34 -5.57 21.45 -7.31
N LEU A 35 -5.38 22.46 -8.16
CA LEU A 35 -4.67 22.32 -9.44
C LEU A 35 -3.21 21.84 -9.30
N PRO A 36 -2.38 22.42 -8.40
CA PRO A 36 -1.00 21.97 -8.24
C PRO A 36 -0.91 20.52 -7.75
N GLY A 37 -1.87 20.07 -6.94
CA GLY A 37 -1.88 18.71 -6.39
C GLY A 37 -2.20 17.66 -7.44
N ILE A 38 -3.13 17.95 -8.35
CA ILE A 38 -3.39 17.07 -9.49
C ILE A 38 -2.18 17.00 -10.41
N LEU A 39 -1.57 18.15 -10.74
CA LEU A 39 -0.37 18.17 -11.59
C LEU A 39 0.77 17.37 -10.96
N LEU A 40 0.95 17.50 -9.64
CA LEU A 40 1.96 16.78 -8.90
C LEU A 40 1.72 15.27 -8.94
N ALA A 41 0.50 14.83 -8.64
CA ALA A 41 0.13 13.42 -8.70
C ALA A 41 0.29 12.84 -10.12
N ASN A 42 -0.05 13.62 -11.15
CA ASN A 42 0.11 13.20 -12.55
C ASN A 42 1.59 13.01 -12.90
N ARG A 43 2.45 13.92 -12.45
CA ARG A 43 3.91 13.77 -12.61
C ARG A 43 4.43 12.54 -11.88
N MET A 44 3.98 12.28 -10.66
CA MET A 44 4.37 11.09 -9.89
C MET A 44 3.94 9.80 -10.60
N GLN A 45 2.69 9.71 -11.07
CA GLN A 45 2.15 8.56 -11.77
C GLN A 45 2.95 8.29 -13.06
N MET A 46 3.12 9.31 -13.90
CA MET A 46 3.91 9.23 -15.13
C MET A 46 5.37 8.81 -14.88
N MET A 47 5.96 9.28 -13.77
CA MET A 47 7.33 8.95 -13.40
C MET A 47 7.48 7.47 -13.05
N VAL A 48 6.56 6.94 -12.23
CA VAL A 48 6.57 5.53 -11.83
C VAL A 48 6.30 4.62 -13.00
N THR A 49 5.25 4.89 -13.79
CA THR A 49 4.88 4.06 -14.94
C THR A 49 6.00 4.03 -15.96
N SER A 50 6.52 5.20 -16.35
CA SER A 50 7.63 5.30 -17.32
C SER A 50 8.88 4.57 -16.83
N MET A 51 9.22 4.67 -15.54
CA MET A 51 10.38 3.96 -14.98
C MET A 51 10.21 2.45 -15.02
N LEU A 52 9.05 1.95 -14.58
CA LEU A 52 8.76 0.52 -14.61
C LEU A 52 8.73 -0.01 -16.04
N ASP A 53 8.11 0.71 -16.97
CA ASP A 53 8.01 0.31 -18.37
C ASP A 53 9.37 0.33 -19.08
N LEU A 54 10.22 1.32 -18.80
CA LEU A 54 11.59 1.35 -19.33
C LEU A 54 12.43 0.17 -18.82
N HIS A 55 12.36 -0.14 -17.52
CA HIS A 55 13.07 -1.29 -16.96
C HIS A 55 12.57 -2.62 -17.55
N MET A 56 11.26 -2.75 -17.79
CA MET A 56 10.67 -3.91 -18.46
C MET A 56 11.11 -4.03 -19.92
N LEU A 57 11.00 -2.95 -20.71
CA LEU A 57 11.36 -2.94 -22.13
C LEU A 57 12.86 -3.21 -22.36
N LEU A 58 13.71 -2.69 -21.48
CA LEU A 58 15.16 -2.87 -21.56
C LEU A 58 15.64 -4.17 -20.90
N GLN A 59 14.77 -4.89 -20.19
CA GLN A 59 15.09 -6.09 -19.42
C GLN A 59 16.26 -5.88 -18.44
N VAL A 60 16.35 -4.68 -17.85
CA VAL A 60 17.41 -4.33 -16.89
C VAL A 60 16.84 -4.45 -15.47
N PRO A 61 17.47 -5.23 -14.58
CA PRO A 61 16.98 -5.39 -13.21
C PRO A 61 16.99 -4.05 -12.48
N ILE A 62 15.93 -3.80 -11.71
CA ILE A 62 15.78 -2.60 -10.88
C ILE A 62 16.64 -2.76 -9.62
N ARG A 63 17.50 -1.78 -9.34
CA ARG A 63 18.29 -1.78 -8.10
C ARG A 63 17.40 -1.52 -6.90
N ARG A 64 17.78 -2.05 -5.74
CA ARG A 64 16.99 -1.95 -4.49
C ARG A 64 16.71 -0.51 -4.07
N GLU A 65 17.66 0.41 -4.25
CA GLU A 65 17.50 1.82 -3.86
C GLU A 65 16.43 2.50 -4.73
N ILE A 66 16.49 2.28 -6.05
CA ILE A 66 15.51 2.81 -7.00
C ILE A 66 14.14 2.22 -6.73
N LEU A 67 14.08 0.92 -6.44
CA LEU A 67 12.84 0.22 -6.13
C LEU A 67 12.16 0.81 -4.87
N MET A 68 12.95 1.21 -3.87
CA MET A 68 12.44 1.91 -2.68
C MET A 68 11.93 3.31 -2.99
N SER A 69 12.63 4.07 -3.83
CA SER A 69 12.14 5.38 -4.28
C SER A 69 10.83 5.26 -5.05
N LEU A 70 10.69 4.27 -5.93
CA LEU A 70 9.45 4.00 -6.65
C LEU A 70 8.30 3.63 -5.70
N CYS A 71 8.56 2.77 -4.72
CA CYS A 71 7.60 2.45 -3.67
C CYS A 71 7.16 3.72 -2.91
N HIS A 72 8.09 4.61 -2.60
CA HIS A 72 7.76 5.87 -1.94
C HIS A 72 6.87 6.76 -2.81
N ILE A 73 7.14 6.88 -4.11
CA ILE A 73 6.30 7.67 -5.03
C ILE A 73 4.87 7.09 -5.08
N VAL A 74 4.72 5.76 -5.17
CA VAL A 74 3.40 5.10 -5.13
C VAL A 74 2.64 5.43 -3.84
N VAL A 75 3.33 5.36 -2.69
CA VAL A 75 2.75 5.75 -1.40
C VAL A 75 2.34 7.22 -1.40
N LEU A 76 3.16 8.11 -1.95
CA LEU A 76 2.85 9.54 -2.05
C LEU A 76 1.62 9.81 -2.92
N ILE A 77 1.43 9.10 -4.03
CA ILE A 77 0.22 9.19 -4.85
C ILE A 77 -1.03 8.91 -4.00
N LYS A 78 -0.99 7.86 -3.17
CA LYS A 78 -2.09 7.50 -2.26
C LYS A 78 -2.27 8.45 -1.08
N VAL A 79 -1.19 9.07 -0.62
CA VAL A 79 -1.27 10.15 0.38
C VAL A 79 -2.00 11.36 -0.21
N VAL A 80 -1.68 11.74 -1.45
CA VAL A 80 -2.36 12.84 -2.16
C VAL A 80 -3.85 12.54 -2.30
N GLU A 81 -4.21 11.35 -2.80
CA GLU A 81 -5.60 10.90 -2.93
C GLU A 81 -6.36 11.01 -1.59
N ARG A 82 -5.78 10.49 -0.51
CA ARG A 82 -6.43 10.48 0.81
C ARG A 82 -6.56 11.89 1.39
N THR A 83 -5.60 12.77 1.12
CA THR A 83 -5.65 14.17 1.56
C THR A 83 -6.78 14.92 0.86
N PHE A 84 -6.94 14.71 -0.45
CA PHE A 84 -8.03 15.30 -1.22
C PHE A 84 -9.39 14.76 -0.80
N ARG A 85 -9.54 13.44 -0.63
CA ARG A 85 -10.79 12.84 -0.11
C ARG A 85 -11.17 13.38 1.27
N LYS A 86 -10.19 13.67 2.14
CA LYS A 86 -10.45 14.23 3.47
C LYS A 86 -10.98 15.67 3.41
N LYS A 87 -10.54 16.46 2.42
CA LYS A 87 -10.95 17.88 2.23
C LYS A 87 -11.98 18.05 1.10
N GLU A 88 -12.60 16.96 0.64
CA GLU A 88 -13.41 16.95 -0.59
C GLU A 88 -14.56 17.98 -0.55
N LEU A 89 -15.27 18.05 0.58
CA LEU A 89 -16.39 18.97 0.75
C LEU A 89 -15.98 20.43 0.64
N ASP A 90 -14.87 20.82 1.28
CA ASP A 90 -14.34 22.18 1.22
C ASP A 90 -13.91 22.54 -0.22
N ILE A 91 -13.28 21.59 -0.91
CA ILE A 91 -12.81 21.79 -2.28
C ILE A 91 -14.00 21.96 -3.23
N ILE A 92 -15.01 21.09 -3.16
CA ILE A 92 -16.19 21.16 -4.03
C ILE A 92 -16.90 22.51 -3.92
N GLN A 93 -16.97 23.08 -2.72
CA GLN A 93 -17.56 24.41 -2.51
C GLN A 93 -16.76 25.53 -3.19
N THR A 94 -15.44 25.39 -3.28
CA THR A 94 -14.56 26.38 -3.93
C THR A 94 -14.51 26.28 -5.46
N LEU A 95 -14.78 25.11 -6.05
CA LEU A 95 -14.66 24.90 -7.51
C LEU A 95 -15.47 25.90 -8.36
N PRO A 96 -16.75 26.23 -8.05
CA PRO A 96 -17.51 27.20 -8.84
C PRO A 96 -16.88 28.59 -8.83
N HIS A 97 -16.34 29.03 -7.68
CA HIS A 97 -15.66 30.31 -7.56
C HIS A 97 -14.38 30.35 -8.39
N MET A 98 -13.62 29.26 -8.43
CA MET A 98 -12.43 29.14 -9.28
C MET A 98 -12.79 29.22 -10.77
N ILE A 99 -13.86 28.54 -11.19
CA ILE A 99 -14.33 28.59 -12.58
C ILE A 99 -14.70 30.01 -12.96
N ASN A 100 -15.48 30.71 -12.12
CA ASN A 100 -15.90 32.09 -12.39
C ASN A 100 -14.70 33.04 -12.52
N LEU A 101 -13.71 32.94 -11.62
CA LEU A 101 -12.52 33.80 -11.65
C LEU A 101 -11.70 33.60 -12.93
N ILE A 102 -11.55 32.35 -13.37
CA ILE A 102 -10.83 32.06 -14.62
C ILE A 102 -11.65 32.52 -15.84
N GLN A 103 -12.97 32.35 -15.81
CA GLN A 103 -13.87 32.81 -16.87
C GLN A 103 -13.82 34.34 -17.03
N GLU A 104 -13.82 35.08 -15.93
CA GLU A 104 -13.70 36.55 -15.92
C GLU A 104 -12.38 37.00 -16.54
N GLU A 105 -11.27 36.32 -16.26
CA GLU A 105 -9.97 36.62 -16.88
C GLU A 105 -10.00 36.41 -18.41
N ILE A 106 -10.66 35.36 -18.89
CA ILE A 106 -10.83 35.12 -20.34
C ILE A 106 -11.73 36.21 -20.95
N GLU A 107 -12.81 36.56 -20.26
CA GLU A 107 -13.78 37.56 -20.72
C GLU A 107 -13.11 38.92 -20.92
N GLN A 108 -12.27 39.36 -19.98
CA GLN A 108 -11.52 40.62 -20.10
C GLN A 108 -10.63 40.67 -21.35
N LEU A 109 -9.95 39.56 -21.68
CA LEU A 109 -9.12 39.48 -22.90
C LEU A 109 -9.97 39.56 -24.17
N LEU A 110 -11.16 38.96 -24.18
CA LEU A 110 -12.07 38.98 -25.32
C LEU A 110 -12.83 40.30 -25.48
N LEU A 111 -13.14 40.99 -24.38
CA LEU A 111 -13.74 42.32 -24.41
C LEU A 111 -12.77 43.34 -25.05
N LEU A 112 -11.48 43.30 -24.70
CA LEU A 112 -10.46 44.11 -25.36
C LEU A 112 -10.37 43.84 -26.87
N ALA A 113 -10.48 42.57 -27.28
CA ALA A 113 -10.52 42.19 -28.68
C ALA A 113 -11.76 42.72 -29.40
N LYS A 114 -12.94 42.64 -28.75
CA LYS A 114 -14.20 43.18 -29.26
C LYS A 114 -14.11 44.69 -29.50
N GLU A 115 -13.58 45.45 -28.54
CA GLU A 115 -13.42 46.90 -28.67
C GLU A 115 -12.50 47.29 -29.82
N LYS A 116 -11.36 46.59 -29.98
CA LYS A 116 -10.44 46.77 -31.11
C LYS A 116 -11.14 46.55 -32.45
N LEU A 117 -11.87 45.45 -32.61
CA LEU A 117 -12.60 45.15 -33.85
C LEU A 117 -13.67 46.20 -34.17
N LEU A 118 -14.45 46.63 -33.17
CA LEU A 118 -15.49 47.65 -33.37
C LEU A 118 -14.87 48.99 -33.79
N SER A 119 -13.75 49.37 -33.19
CA SER A 119 -13.01 50.58 -33.56
C SER A 119 -12.58 50.54 -35.03
N GLU A 120 -12.13 49.39 -35.51
CA GLU A 120 -11.69 49.24 -36.90
C GLU A 120 -12.83 49.21 -37.90
N ILE A 121 -13.96 48.58 -37.56
CA ILE A 121 -15.16 48.63 -38.39
C ILE A 121 -15.67 50.08 -38.52
N SER A 122 -15.64 50.85 -37.43
CA SER A 122 -16.04 52.26 -37.47
C SER A 122 -15.09 53.13 -38.32
N ARG A 123 -13.78 52.86 -38.28
CA ARG A 123 -12.78 53.52 -39.13
C ARG A 123 -12.91 53.14 -40.60
N GLY A 124 -13.17 51.87 -40.89
CA GLY A 124 -13.42 51.34 -42.23
C GLY A 124 -14.69 51.91 -42.87
N SER A 125 -15.76 52.09 -42.10
CA SER A 125 -17.03 52.69 -42.56
C SER A 125 -16.88 54.15 -42.98
N GLN A 126 -16.03 54.93 -42.30
CA GLN A 126 -15.72 56.32 -42.67
C GLN A 126 -14.83 56.41 -43.92
N ALA A 127 -13.86 55.50 -44.08
CA ALA A 127 -13.03 55.42 -45.28
C ALA A 127 -13.79 54.86 -46.50
N GLY A 128 -14.77 53.97 -46.26
CA GLY A 128 -15.62 53.37 -47.28
C GLY A 128 -16.50 54.39 -48.01
N LYS A 129 -17.00 55.43 -47.33
CA LYS A 129 -17.75 56.51 -47.99
C LYS A 129 -16.91 57.30 -49.02
N ILE A 130 -15.59 57.33 -48.88
CA ILE A 130 -14.67 58.02 -49.82
C ILE A 130 -14.14 57.06 -50.91
N LYS A 131 -14.22 55.74 -50.68
CA LYS A 131 -13.56 54.70 -51.50
C LYS A 131 -14.54 53.81 -52.30
N ILE A 132 -15.77 54.25 -52.51
CA ILE A 132 -16.77 53.55 -53.36
C ILE A 132 -16.39 53.58 -54.86
N LEU A 133 -15.44 54.42 -55.28
CA LEU A 133 -15.13 54.60 -56.71
C LEU A 133 -13.90 53.84 -57.23
N SER A 134 -13.13 53.11 -56.40
CA SER A 134 -11.97 52.37 -56.91
C SER A 134 -11.63 51.11 -56.09
N SER A 135 -11.61 49.95 -56.78
CA SER A 135 -11.19 48.61 -56.33
C SER A 135 -12.21 47.75 -55.53
N SER A 136 -13.17 47.17 -56.24
CA SER A 136 -14.35 46.46 -55.68
C SER A 136 -14.19 44.95 -55.36
N THR A 137 -12.97 44.42 -55.21
CA THR A 137 -12.80 42.99 -54.84
C THR A 137 -11.98 42.77 -53.57
N ARG A 138 -10.83 43.46 -53.40
CA ARG A 138 -9.99 43.27 -52.19
C ARG A 138 -10.56 43.85 -50.90
N GLY A 139 -11.36 44.92 -50.96
CA GLY A 139 -11.95 45.54 -49.76
C GLY A 139 -13.15 44.79 -49.18
N ARG A 140 -13.91 44.08 -50.02
CA ARG A 140 -15.07 43.28 -49.59
C ARG A 140 -14.65 42.06 -48.76
N ASP A 141 -13.55 41.44 -49.16
CA ASP A 141 -12.97 40.29 -48.46
C ASP A 141 -12.38 40.66 -47.10
N THR A 142 -11.96 41.92 -46.89
CA THR A 142 -11.46 42.39 -45.59
C THR A 142 -12.60 42.75 -44.64
N ASP A 143 -13.66 43.39 -45.14
CA ASP A 143 -14.84 43.74 -44.31
C ASP A 143 -15.63 42.51 -43.87
N THR A 144 -15.72 41.48 -44.73
CA THR A 144 -16.32 40.19 -44.38
C THR A 144 -15.52 39.48 -43.28
N ARG A 145 -14.19 39.38 -43.42
CA ARG A 145 -13.32 38.81 -42.39
C ARG A 145 -13.39 39.55 -41.04
N LEU A 146 -13.51 40.87 -41.06
CA LEU A 146 -13.70 41.69 -39.85
C LEU A 146 -15.03 41.38 -39.16
N THR A 147 -16.08 41.25 -39.95
CA THR A 147 -17.44 40.91 -39.45
C THR A 147 -17.48 39.47 -38.91
N ASP A 148 -16.80 38.53 -39.57
CA ASP A 148 -16.67 37.15 -39.14
C ASP A 148 -15.86 37.06 -37.83
N ALA A 149 -14.74 37.78 -37.73
CA ALA A 149 -13.94 37.86 -36.50
C ALA A 149 -14.75 38.43 -35.33
N LEU A 150 -15.55 39.48 -35.56
CA LEU A 150 -16.43 40.03 -34.52
C LEU A 150 -17.49 39.02 -34.09
N SER A 151 -18.09 38.32 -35.05
CA SER A 151 -19.08 37.27 -34.79
C SER A 151 -18.49 36.14 -33.93
N LEU A 152 -17.26 35.71 -34.22
CA LEU A 152 -16.55 34.69 -33.44
C LEU A 152 -16.24 35.15 -32.01
N VAL A 153 -15.84 36.41 -31.83
CA VAL A 153 -15.61 36.99 -30.49
C VAL A 153 -16.92 37.07 -29.70
N LEU A 154 -18.03 37.47 -30.32
CA LEU A 154 -19.34 37.51 -29.66
C LEU A 154 -19.85 36.12 -29.29
N ILE A 155 -19.66 35.11 -30.15
CA ILE A 155 -19.96 33.71 -29.83
C ILE A 155 -19.11 33.27 -28.62
N SER A 156 -17.82 33.59 -28.61
CA SER A 156 -16.90 33.24 -27.53
C SER A 156 -17.34 33.84 -26.18
N LEU A 157 -17.70 35.12 -26.14
CA LEU A 157 -18.24 35.78 -24.95
C LEU A 157 -19.53 35.11 -24.47
N ARG A 158 -20.47 34.83 -25.38
CA ARG A 158 -21.73 34.16 -25.04
C ARG A 158 -21.54 32.74 -24.50
N MET A 159 -20.47 32.04 -24.92
CA MET A 159 -20.14 30.72 -24.39
C MET A 159 -19.57 30.80 -22.96
N LEU A 160 -19.01 31.95 -22.54
CA LEU A 160 -18.49 32.19 -21.19
C LEU A 160 -19.57 32.57 -20.17
N GLU A 161 -20.68 33.20 -20.59
CA GLU A 161 -21.81 33.67 -19.75
C GLU A 161 -22.59 32.59 -18.99
N GLY A 162 -22.09 31.35 -18.86
CA GLY A 162 -22.69 30.40 -17.92
C GLY A 162 -21.78 29.25 -17.53
N ARG A 163 -22.34 28.30 -16.78
CA ARG A 163 -21.60 27.20 -16.16
C ARG A 163 -20.76 26.47 -17.20
N GLY A 164 -19.46 26.27 -16.90
CA GLY A 164 -18.42 25.73 -17.78
C GLY A 164 -18.67 24.31 -18.30
N SER A 165 -19.73 24.11 -19.07
CA SER A 165 -20.06 22.83 -19.70
C SER A 165 -19.01 22.49 -20.76
N CYS A 166 -18.68 21.21 -20.90
CA CYS A 166 -17.71 20.75 -21.90
C CYS A 166 -18.09 21.16 -23.33
N LYS A 167 -19.40 21.20 -23.65
CA LYS A 167 -19.89 21.62 -24.97
C LYS A 167 -19.59 23.09 -25.24
N ARG A 168 -19.82 23.97 -24.25
CA ARG A 168 -19.51 25.42 -24.39
C ARG A 168 -18.01 25.67 -24.52
N LEU A 169 -17.19 24.99 -23.73
CA LEU A 169 -15.72 25.09 -23.83
C LEU A 169 -15.20 24.60 -25.19
N CYS A 170 -15.81 23.54 -25.76
CA CYS A 170 -15.47 23.05 -27.10
C CYS A 170 -15.81 24.09 -28.19
N ILE A 171 -17.01 24.68 -28.13
CA ILE A 171 -17.40 25.75 -29.06
C ILE A 171 -16.46 26.95 -28.93
N LEU A 172 -16.17 27.39 -27.71
CA LEU A 172 -15.23 28.47 -27.42
C LEU A 172 -13.85 28.19 -28.03
N THR A 173 -13.28 27.01 -27.80
CA THR A 173 -11.96 26.63 -28.32
C THR A 173 -11.96 26.63 -29.85
N THR A 174 -13.01 26.07 -30.47
CA THR A 174 -13.17 26.05 -31.93
C THR A 174 -13.29 27.46 -32.51
N SER A 175 -14.09 28.34 -31.87
CA SER A 175 -14.22 29.74 -32.28
C SER A 175 -12.89 30.49 -32.20
N LEU A 176 -12.09 30.23 -31.17
CA LEU A 176 -10.75 30.81 -31.01
C LEU A 176 -9.74 30.29 -32.03
N ASP A 177 -9.80 29.01 -32.38
CA ASP A 177 -8.94 28.43 -33.42
C ASP A 177 -9.25 29.03 -34.80
N VAL A 178 -10.54 29.20 -35.13
CA VAL A 178 -10.94 29.91 -36.35
C VAL A 178 -10.50 31.37 -36.29
N LEU A 179 -10.68 32.05 -35.15
CA LEU A 179 -10.24 33.44 -34.99
C LEU A 179 -8.72 33.59 -35.16
N GLN A 180 -7.94 32.64 -34.64
CA GLN A 180 -6.49 32.58 -34.83
C GLN A 180 -6.12 32.39 -36.31
N SER A 181 -6.88 31.57 -37.04
CA SER A 181 -6.66 31.35 -38.48
C SER A 181 -6.95 32.58 -39.36
N ILE A 182 -7.86 33.46 -38.91
CA ILE A 182 -8.16 34.73 -39.60
C ILE A 182 -6.96 35.70 -39.48
N GLY A 183 -6.17 35.61 -38.39
CA GLY A 183 -4.89 36.31 -38.24
C GLY A 183 -4.98 37.84 -38.11
N TYR A 184 -6.17 38.37 -37.80
CA TYR A 184 -6.41 39.82 -37.76
C TYR A 184 -6.13 40.47 -36.39
N LEU A 185 -6.03 39.66 -35.33
CA LEU A 185 -5.93 40.13 -33.96
C LEU A 185 -4.67 39.60 -33.29
N ASP A 186 -3.95 40.52 -32.64
CA ASP A 186 -2.86 40.20 -31.73
C ASP A 186 -3.44 39.94 -30.34
N ILE A 187 -3.96 38.73 -30.15
CA ILE A 187 -4.44 38.21 -28.87
C ILE A 187 -3.46 37.15 -28.41
N ASP A 188 -3.20 37.07 -27.10
CA ASP A 188 -2.47 35.96 -26.53
C ASP A 188 -3.36 34.70 -26.48
N TYR A 189 -3.53 34.06 -27.64
CA TYR A 189 -4.27 32.81 -27.78
C TYR A 189 -3.69 31.69 -26.91
N SER A 190 -2.39 31.73 -26.63
CA SER A 190 -1.71 30.74 -25.80
C SER A 190 -2.15 30.85 -24.34
N ARG A 191 -2.27 32.07 -23.81
CA ARG A 191 -2.80 32.34 -22.49
C ARG A 191 -4.26 31.93 -22.37
N ILE A 192 -5.09 32.27 -23.36
CA ILE A 192 -6.52 31.89 -23.34
C ILE A 192 -6.67 30.36 -23.35
N LYS A 193 -5.92 29.65 -24.21
CA LYS A 193 -5.92 28.18 -24.24
C LYS A 193 -5.49 27.58 -22.89
N ASN A 194 -4.50 28.17 -22.22
CA ASN A 194 -4.07 27.76 -20.88
C ASN A 194 -5.13 28.03 -19.80
N LEU A 195 -5.94 29.09 -19.92
CA LEU A 195 -7.03 29.36 -19.00
C LEU A 195 -8.19 28.39 -19.23
N ILE A 196 -8.55 28.10 -20.48
CA ILE A 196 -9.58 27.11 -20.84
C ILE A 196 -9.22 25.72 -20.31
N SER A 197 -7.96 25.28 -20.45
CA SER A 197 -7.52 23.98 -19.95
C SER A 197 -7.60 23.90 -18.41
N LYS A 198 -7.33 25.01 -17.70
CA LYS A 198 -7.56 25.09 -16.25
C LYS A 198 -9.04 24.94 -15.90
N VAL A 199 -9.95 25.62 -16.61
CA VAL A 199 -11.40 25.49 -16.37
C VAL A 199 -11.84 24.04 -16.57
N GLU A 200 -11.37 23.38 -17.64
CA GLU A 200 -11.68 21.98 -17.90
C GLU A 200 -11.18 21.06 -16.78
N LEU A 201 -9.96 21.28 -16.30
CA LEU A 201 -9.36 20.52 -15.21
C LEU A 201 -10.13 20.69 -13.90
N VAL A 202 -10.56 21.92 -13.57
CA VAL A 202 -11.40 22.21 -12.38
C VAL A 202 -12.78 21.58 -12.52
N ALA A 203 -13.40 21.66 -13.70
CA ALA A 203 -14.72 21.09 -13.96
C ALA A 203 -14.75 19.55 -13.88
N LYS A 204 -13.63 18.90 -14.24
CA LYS A 204 -13.46 17.44 -14.18
C LYS A 204 -12.71 16.97 -12.94
N PHE A 205 -12.51 17.84 -11.93
CA PHE A 205 -11.63 17.62 -10.78
C PHE A 205 -11.71 16.22 -10.17
N GLN A 206 -12.91 15.76 -9.78
CA GLN A 206 -13.08 14.46 -9.13
C GLN A 206 -12.61 13.30 -10.02
N ARG A 207 -13.03 13.30 -11.29
CA ARG A 207 -12.66 12.27 -12.25
C ARG A 207 -11.15 12.30 -12.52
N THR A 208 -10.58 13.49 -12.75
CA THR A 208 -9.15 13.60 -13.01
C THR A 208 -8.32 13.18 -11.79
N LEU A 209 -8.77 13.50 -10.58
CA LEU A 209 -8.10 13.04 -9.35
C LEU A 209 -8.10 11.52 -9.26
N GLU A 210 -9.24 10.88 -9.52
CA GLU A 210 -9.35 9.42 -9.54
C GLU A 210 -8.43 8.79 -10.58
N GLU A 211 -8.42 9.30 -11.82
CA GLU A 211 -7.59 8.80 -12.92
C GLU A 211 -6.08 8.93 -12.61
N VAL A 212 -5.68 10.08 -12.06
CA VAL A 212 -4.27 10.39 -11.78
C VAL A 212 -3.73 9.63 -10.56
N THR A 213 -4.60 9.29 -9.61
CA THR A 213 -4.21 8.54 -8.40
C THR A 213 -4.43 7.04 -8.51
N GLU A 214 -5.00 6.60 -9.63
CA GLU A 214 -5.23 5.21 -9.99
C GLU A 214 -3.90 4.44 -10.12
N CYS A 215 -3.79 3.33 -9.39
CA CYS A 215 -2.57 2.51 -9.37
C CYS A 215 -2.75 1.11 -9.97
N SER A 216 -3.77 0.88 -10.83
CA SER A 216 -4.01 -0.43 -11.43
C SER A 216 -2.87 -0.97 -12.27
N PHE A 217 -1.97 -0.11 -12.77
CA PHE A 217 -0.78 -0.54 -13.48
C PHE A 217 0.10 -1.51 -12.65
N LEU A 218 0.02 -1.44 -11.32
CA LEU A 218 0.72 -2.36 -10.40
C LEU A 218 0.17 -3.79 -10.45
N TYR A 219 -1.06 -3.98 -10.91
CA TYR A 219 -1.65 -5.31 -11.07
C TYR A 219 -0.80 -6.22 -11.97
N TRP A 220 -0.31 -5.66 -13.08
CA TRP A 220 0.55 -6.38 -14.03
C TRP A 220 1.99 -6.56 -13.55
N ARG A 221 2.26 -6.24 -12.28
CA ARG A 221 3.59 -6.20 -11.66
C ARG A 221 3.55 -6.89 -10.28
N GLU A 222 2.80 -7.98 -10.19
CA GLU A 222 2.61 -8.74 -8.94
C GLU A 222 3.94 -9.16 -8.30
N GLU A 223 4.97 -9.45 -9.09
CA GLU A 223 6.31 -9.84 -8.60
C GLU A 223 6.94 -8.80 -7.64
N MET A 224 6.55 -7.52 -7.75
CA MET A 224 7.07 -6.46 -6.86
C MET A 224 6.41 -6.46 -5.49
N ILE A 225 5.23 -7.10 -5.34
CA ILE A 225 4.40 -7.02 -4.13
C ILE A 225 5.18 -7.50 -2.90
N GLY A 226 5.71 -8.72 -2.95
CA GLY A 226 6.44 -9.33 -1.84
C GLY A 226 7.69 -8.53 -1.48
N THR A 227 8.37 -7.98 -2.49
CA THR A 227 9.59 -7.19 -2.32
C THR A 227 9.30 -5.86 -1.61
N TRP A 228 8.27 -5.12 -2.05
CA TRP A 228 7.88 -3.83 -1.43
C TRP A 228 7.32 -4.03 -0.02
N PHE A 229 6.46 -5.03 0.18
CA PHE A 229 5.95 -5.34 1.51
C PHE A 229 7.07 -5.77 2.47
N SER A 230 8.01 -6.58 2.02
CA SER A 230 9.19 -6.94 2.82
C SER A 230 9.99 -5.71 3.21
N MET A 231 10.25 -4.79 2.28
CA MET A 231 11.04 -3.59 2.56
C MET A 231 10.35 -2.63 3.55
N VAL A 232 9.03 -2.46 3.44
CA VAL A 232 8.24 -1.64 4.38
C VAL A 232 8.15 -2.34 5.74
N TYR A 233 7.96 -3.65 5.76
CA TYR A 233 7.89 -4.45 6.98
C TYR A 233 9.21 -4.46 7.77
N MET A 234 10.35 -4.27 7.10
CA MET A 234 11.64 -4.23 7.78
C MET A 234 11.91 -2.87 8.47
N ASP A 235 11.13 -1.82 8.17
CA ASP A 235 11.34 -0.45 8.65
C ASP A 235 10.14 0.09 9.44
N VAL A 236 10.32 0.20 10.77
CA VAL A 236 9.29 0.68 11.71
C VAL A 236 8.81 2.11 11.39
N ASN A 237 9.65 2.95 10.79
CA ASN A 237 9.24 4.32 10.45
C ASN A 237 8.25 4.35 9.28
N LYS A 238 8.17 3.27 8.49
CA LYS A 238 7.33 3.15 7.29
C LYS A 238 6.04 2.37 7.52
N LEU A 239 5.69 2.05 8.76
CA LEU A 239 4.44 1.34 9.08
C LEU A 239 3.18 2.01 8.51
N SER A 240 3.15 3.34 8.53
CA SER A 240 2.04 4.12 7.98
C SER A 240 1.89 3.90 6.48
N TRP A 241 2.95 3.53 5.78
CA TRP A 241 2.97 3.24 4.34
C TRP A 241 2.24 1.95 4.02
N LEU A 242 2.12 1.01 4.98
CA LEU A 242 1.51 -0.29 4.74
C LEU A 242 0.08 -0.17 4.21
N GLN A 243 -0.74 0.70 4.82
CA GLN A 243 -2.11 0.92 4.35
C GLN A 243 -2.13 1.56 2.95
N TYR A 244 -1.26 2.55 2.69
CA TYR A 244 -1.20 3.22 1.39
C TYR A 244 -0.73 2.27 0.28
N LEU A 245 0.23 1.41 0.59
CA LEU A 245 0.73 0.40 -0.33
C LEU A 245 -0.34 -0.65 -0.63
N LEU A 246 -1.08 -1.11 0.40
CA LEU A 246 -2.23 -1.98 0.22
C LEU A 246 -3.32 -1.31 -0.62
N ASP A 247 -3.65 -0.04 -0.35
CA ASP A 247 -4.61 0.73 -1.14
C ASP A 247 -4.18 0.81 -2.62
N ALA A 248 -2.88 1.04 -2.89
CA ALA A 248 -2.33 1.08 -4.24
C ALA A 248 -2.46 -0.26 -4.99
N PHE A 249 -2.13 -1.39 -4.36
CA PHE A 249 -2.31 -2.70 -4.98
C PHE A 249 -3.80 -3.09 -5.10
N CYS A 250 -4.66 -2.60 -4.20
CA CYS A 250 -6.10 -2.83 -4.26
C CYS A 250 -6.79 -2.09 -5.41
N ASP A 251 -6.21 -1.04 -5.97
CA ASP A 251 -6.75 -0.40 -7.17
C ASP A 251 -6.78 -1.35 -8.37
N GLY A 252 -5.74 -2.18 -8.52
CA GLY A 252 -5.69 -3.26 -9.51
C GLY A 252 -6.82 -4.27 -9.35
N LEU A 253 -7.34 -4.46 -8.13
CA LEU A 253 -8.50 -5.31 -7.89
C LEU A 253 -9.78 -4.74 -8.53
N ARG A 254 -9.88 -3.44 -8.82
CA ARG A 254 -11.06 -2.91 -9.54
C ARG A 254 -11.18 -3.48 -10.96
N LEU A 255 -10.05 -3.93 -11.54
CA LEU A 255 -10.02 -4.62 -12.83
C LEU A 255 -10.44 -6.09 -12.72
N LEU A 256 -10.49 -6.66 -11.51
CA LEU A 256 -10.90 -8.04 -11.24
C LEU A 256 -12.13 -8.08 -10.34
N LYS A 257 -13.23 -8.66 -10.82
CA LYS A 257 -14.39 -8.89 -9.91
C LYS A 257 -14.07 -9.79 -8.71
N HIS A 258 -12.94 -10.52 -8.70
CA HIS A 258 -12.51 -11.38 -7.59
C HIS A 258 -10.97 -11.51 -7.57
N GLY A 259 -10.28 -10.93 -6.58
CA GLY A 259 -8.84 -11.12 -6.38
C GLY A 259 -8.44 -11.01 -4.91
N HIS A 260 -7.72 -12.02 -4.40
CA HIS A 260 -7.24 -12.10 -3.03
C HIS A 260 -5.82 -11.54 -2.90
N VAL A 261 -5.65 -10.22 -2.95
CA VAL A 261 -4.33 -9.60 -2.76
C VAL A 261 -4.06 -9.32 -1.27
N GLY A 262 -2.89 -9.73 -0.77
CA GLY A 262 -2.25 -9.11 0.41
C GLY A 262 -2.49 -9.72 1.80
N LYS A 263 -3.07 -10.92 1.93
CA LYS A 263 -3.23 -11.55 3.27
C LYS A 263 -1.99 -12.28 3.77
N SER A 264 -1.30 -13.04 2.91
CA SER A 264 -0.24 -13.97 3.31
C SER A 264 1.09 -13.28 3.59
N ASP A 265 1.44 -12.26 2.81
CA ASP A 265 2.84 -11.85 2.67
C ASP A 265 3.35 -10.97 3.81
N ILE A 266 2.45 -10.40 4.62
CA ILE A 266 2.79 -9.55 5.77
C ILE A 266 2.44 -10.24 7.10
N ILE A 267 1.29 -10.93 7.15
CA ILE A 267 0.78 -11.52 8.39
C ILE A 267 1.59 -12.75 8.78
N ALA A 268 1.90 -13.63 7.82
CA ALA A 268 2.67 -14.85 8.09
C ALA A 268 4.08 -14.58 8.64
N PRO A 269 4.92 -13.67 8.06
CA PRO A 269 6.22 -13.35 8.63
C PRO A 269 6.09 -12.69 10.02
N LEU A 270 5.11 -11.79 10.20
CA LEU A 270 4.89 -11.16 11.51
C LEU A 270 4.53 -12.17 12.61
N CYS A 271 3.65 -13.13 12.31
CA CYS A 271 3.31 -14.19 13.24
C CYS A 271 4.54 -15.02 13.64
N LYS A 272 5.40 -15.37 12.67
CA LYS A 272 6.63 -16.12 12.91
C LYS A 272 7.65 -15.32 13.71
N ASP A 273 7.81 -14.03 13.42
CA ASP A 273 8.76 -13.16 14.13
C ASP A 273 8.34 -12.97 15.60
N ILE A 274 7.04 -12.78 15.87
CA ILE A 274 6.50 -12.71 17.24
C ILE A 274 6.69 -14.04 17.96
N GLU A 275 6.38 -15.17 17.31
CA GLU A 275 6.61 -16.49 17.91
C GLU A 275 8.08 -16.72 18.23
N THR A 276 8.99 -16.39 17.31
CA THR A 276 10.43 -16.57 17.48
C THR A 276 10.97 -15.72 18.62
N ASP A 277 10.54 -14.46 18.72
CA ASP A 277 10.90 -13.57 19.82
C ASP A 277 10.42 -14.12 21.18
N LEU A 278 9.18 -14.62 21.26
CA LEU A 278 8.65 -15.23 22.48
C LEU A 278 9.44 -16.48 22.87
N ARG A 279 9.75 -17.37 21.91
CA ARG A 279 10.55 -18.57 22.15
C ARG A 279 11.94 -18.20 22.66
N LEU A 280 12.64 -17.28 21.97
CA LEU A 280 13.99 -16.86 22.36
C LEU A 280 14.01 -16.28 23.77
N HIS A 281 13.01 -15.47 24.12
CA HIS A 281 12.90 -14.89 25.45
C HIS A 281 12.71 -15.96 26.53
N VAL A 282 11.78 -16.91 26.34
CA VAL A 282 11.53 -17.98 27.33
C VAL A 282 12.69 -18.98 27.39
N HIS A 283 13.34 -19.28 26.26
CA HIS A 283 14.53 -20.14 26.27
C HIS A 283 15.71 -19.48 26.99
N SER A 284 15.88 -18.15 26.85
CA SER A 284 16.93 -17.41 27.57
C SER A 284 16.72 -17.37 29.09
N THR A 285 15.49 -17.49 29.57
CA THR A 285 15.19 -17.54 31.02
C THR A 285 15.33 -18.95 31.60
N HIS A 286 15.12 -20.00 30.80
CA HIS A 286 15.19 -21.39 31.24
C HIS A 286 16.59 -22.03 31.11
N LEU A 287 17.38 -21.66 30.09
CA LEU A 287 18.77 -22.13 29.95
C LEU A 287 19.75 -21.09 30.53
N LYS A 288 20.25 -21.36 31.74
CA LYS A 288 21.29 -20.57 32.42
C LYS A 288 22.69 -20.57 31.75
N GLU A 289 22.83 -21.09 30.53
CA GLU A 289 24.13 -21.29 29.86
C GLU A 289 24.26 -20.69 28.44
N SER A 290 23.34 -19.83 27.99
CA SER A 290 23.56 -19.13 26.71
C SER A 290 24.28 -17.79 26.91
N VAL A 291 25.39 -17.63 26.17
CA VAL A 291 26.14 -16.38 25.97
C VAL A 291 25.17 -15.19 25.85
N PRO A 292 25.41 -14.06 26.55
CA PRO A 292 24.56 -12.88 26.41
C PRO A 292 24.67 -12.36 24.97
N GLU A 293 23.71 -12.70 24.12
CA GLU A 293 23.59 -12.06 22.83
C GLU A 293 23.28 -10.58 23.07
N ASN A 294 24.19 -9.74 22.60
CA ASN A 294 24.17 -8.31 22.84
C ASN A 294 22.91 -7.69 22.18
N PRO A 295 21.99 -7.07 22.95
CA PRO A 295 20.73 -6.51 22.44
C PRO A 295 20.91 -5.34 21.46
N ARG A 296 22.15 -4.91 21.20
CA ARG A 296 22.50 -3.93 20.16
C ARG A 296 22.88 -4.54 18.81
N LYS A 297 23.19 -5.85 18.73
CA LYS A 297 23.59 -6.52 17.46
C LYS A 297 22.40 -7.14 16.72
N THR A 298 21.44 -7.67 17.46
CA THR A 298 20.13 -8.10 16.94
C THR A 298 19.21 -6.89 17.00
N GLY A 299 19.09 -6.13 15.92
CA GLY A 299 18.27 -4.91 15.90
C GLY A 299 16.88 -5.19 16.47
N LEU A 300 16.63 -4.73 17.71
CA LEU A 300 15.38 -4.93 18.43
C LEU A 300 14.26 -4.25 17.63
N ARG A 301 13.60 -5.02 16.76
CA ARG A 301 12.42 -4.58 16.06
C ARG A 301 11.32 -4.44 17.10
N ASN A 302 10.77 -3.25 17.23
CA ASN A 302 9.63 -3.03 18.11
C ASN A 302 8.39 -3.67 17.49
N LEU A 303 8.19 -4.99 17.66
CA LEU A 303 7.05 -5.70 17.07
C LEU A 303 5.69 -5.22 17.63
N SER A 304 5.70 -4.59 18.81
CA SER A 304 4.49 -4.07 19.47
C SER A 304 3.78 -3.00 18.64
N CYS A 305 4.50 -2.23 17.82
CA CYS A 305 3.89 -1.22 16.94
C CYS A 305 2.95 -1.84 15.89
N TYR A 306 3.23 -3.04 15.40
CA TYR A 306 2.40 -3.75 14.41
C TYR A 306 1.08 -4.24 15.02
N ILE A 307 1.10 -4.62 16.28
CA ILE A 307 -0.07 -5.13 17.01
C ILE A 307 -1.02 -3.99 17.37
N GLN A 308 -0.47 -2.79 17.59
CA GLN A 308 -1.21 -1.56 17.86
C GLN A 308 -1.76 -0.88 16.60
N LEU A 309 -1.46 -1.40 15.40
CA LEU A 309 -1.98 -0.85 14.15
C LEU A 309 -3.51 -0.92 14.10
N LYS A 310 -4.10 0.15 13.55
CA LYS A 310 -5.51 0.14 13.19
C LYS A 310 -5.79 -0.94 12.15
N PRO A 311 -7.01 -1.47 12.09
CA PRO A 311 -7.36 -2.53 11.15
C PRO A 311 -7.07 -2.07 9.72
N LEU A 312 -6.35 -2.92 8.97
CA LEU A 312 -6.04 -2.65 7.58
C LEU A 312 -7.34 -2.78 6.78
N ARG A 313 -7.66 -1.75 6.00
CA ARG A 313 -8.91 -1.71 5.23
C ARG A 313 -8.64 -2.20 3.82
N LEU A 314 -9.35 -3.25 3.41
CA LEU A 314 -9.44 -3.72 2.03
C LEU A 314 -10.85 -3.37 1.50
N PRO A 315 -11.06 -3.28 0.18
CA PRO A 315 -12.34 -2.91 -0.42
C PRO A 315 -13.55 -3.75 0.05
N MET A 316 -13.35 -5.01 0.44
CA MET A 316 -14.43 -5.91 0.87
C MET A 316 -14.19 -6.56 2.24
N LYS A 317 -13.13 -6.17 2.97
CA LYS A 317 -12.77 -6.80 4.25
C LYS A 317 -11.89 -5.89 5.10
N SER A 318 -12.02 -5.97 6.43
CA SER A 318 -11.03 -5.43 7.36
C SER A 318 -10.12 -6.56 7.88
N ILE A 319 -8.83 -6.26 8.01
CA ILE A 319 -7.84 -7.17 8.60
C ILE A 319 -7.39 -6.57 9.93
N HIS A 320 -7.76 -7.21 11.02
CA HIS A 320 -7.22 -6.92 12.35
C HIS A 320 -5.96 -7.75 12.58
N ILE A 321 -4.80 -7.11 12.54
CA ILE A 321 -3.50 -7.78 12.70
C ILE A 321 -3.44 -8.51 14.05
N LYS A 322 -3.85 -7.84 15.14
CA LYS A 322 -3.90 -8.41 16.50
C LYS A 322 -4.65 -9.75 16.54
N LEU A 323 -5.89 -9.79 16.02
CA LEU A 323 -6.71 -11.00 16.03
C LEU A 323 -6.09 -12.15 15.22
N HIS A 324 -5.42 -11.83 14.11
CA HIS A 324 -4.74 -12.84 13.30
C HIS A 324 -3.52 -13.42 14.01
N VAL A 325 -2.75 -12.59 14.73
CA VAL A 325 -1.62 -13.05 15.56
C VAL A 325 -2.12 -13.93 16.71
N GLU A 326 -3.19 -13.52 17.40
CA GLU A 326 -3.80 -14.30 18.49
C GLU A 326 -4.28 -15.67 18.00
N SER A 327 -5.01 -15.71 16.88
CA SER A 327 -5.47 -16.96 16.28
C SER A 327 -4.33 -17.87 15.84
N TYR A 328 -3.26 -17.30 15.27
CA TYR A 328 -2.06 -18.05 14.91
C TYR A 328 -1.38 -18.67 16.13
N LEU A 329 -1.11 -17.87 17.17
CA LEU A 329 -0.43 -18.33 18.38
C LEU A 329 -1.27 -19.37 19.13
N ASN A 330 -2.59 -19.19 19.23
CA ASN A 330 -3.48 -20.20 19.80
C ASN A 330 -3.38 -21.53 19.04
N SER A 331 -3.46 -21.50 17.70
CA SER A 331 -3.32 -22.71 16.89
C SER A 331 -1.94 -23.35 17.03
N ALA A 332 -0.87 -22.55 17.08
CA ALA A 332 0.49 -23.01 17.23
C ALA A 332 0.70 -23.67 18.60
N PHE A 333 0.29 -23.04 19.69
CA PHE A 333 0.41 -23.58 21.04
C PHE A 333 -0.40 -24.87 21.22
N HIS A 334 -1.64 -24.93 20.73
CA HIS A 334 -2.41 -26.18 20.75
C HIS A 334 -1.69 -27.31 20.01
N LYS A 335 -1.10 -27.02 18.83
CA LYS A 335 -0.33 -28.02 18.07
C LYS A 335 0.93 -28.45 18.83
N TYR A 336 1.67 -27.53 19.41
CA TYR A 336 2.91 -27.86 20.11
C TYR A 336 2.66 -28.64 21.40
N THR A 337 1.65 -28.26 22.19
CA THR A 337 1.23 -29.03 23.38
C THR A 337 0.74 -30.42 23.01
N ALA A 338 0.06 -30.59 21.87
CA ALA A 338 -0.34 -31.91 21.38
C ALA A 338 0.84 -32.77 20.90
N MET A 339 1.92 -32.16 20.38
CA MET A 339 3.11 -32.86 19.90
C MET A 339 4.13 -33.19 21.00
N SER A 340 4.27 -32.31 21.99
CA SER A 340 5.14 -32.50 23.17
C SER A 340 4.39 -32.07 24.43
N PRO A 341 3.66 -32.99 25.10
CA PRO A 341 2.90 -32.66 26.31
C PRO A 341 3.81 -32.30 27.49
N ASN A 342 5.07 -32.75 27.49
CA ASN A 342 6.03 -32.50 28.58
C ASN A 342 6.50 -31.03 28.64
N ASP A 343 6.48 -30.31 27.51
CA ASP A 343 6.97 -28.93 27.42
C ASP A 343 5.87 -27.87 27.64
N TRP A 344 4.70 -28.28 28.14
CA TRP A 344 3.54 -27.40 28.32
C TRP A 344 3.81 -26.16 29.18
N LYS A 345 4.70 -26.28 30.18
CA LYS A 345 5.12 -25.17 31.05
C LYS A 345 5.80 -24.05 30.26
N ILE A 346 6.63 -24.40 29.26
CA ILE A 346 7.29 -23.44 28.37
C ILE A 346 6.27 -22.67 27.54
N TYR A 347 5.24 -23.36 27.02
CA TYR A 347 4.17 -22.71 26.24
C TYR A 347 3.26 -21.84 27.11
N LEU A 348 3.05 -22.20 28.38
CA LEU A 348 2.35 -21.36 29.35
C LEU A 348 3.11 -20.05 29.61
N ASP A 349 4.43 -20.13 29.78
CA ASP A 349 5.27 -18.94 29.98
C ASP A 349 5.32 -18.06 28.73
N MET A 350 5.38 -18.66 27.54
CA MET A 350 5.26 -17.93 26.27
C MET A 350 3.91 -17.19 26.16
N ARG A 351 2.81 -17.79 26.63
CA ARG A 351 1.49 -17.15 26.68
C ARG A 351 1.47 -15.95 27.63
N GLN A 352 1.99 -16.11 28.84
CA GLN A 352 2.05 -15.01 29.81
C GLN A 352 2.91 -13.86 29.28
N LEU A 353 4.06 -14.18 28.70
CA LEU A 353 4.95 -13.21 28.07
C LEU A 353 4.29 -12.48 26.90
N ALA A 354 3.51 -13.18 26.06
CA ALA A 354 2.75 -12.57 24.98
C ALA A 354 1.72 -11.56 25.49
N GLY A 355 1.05 -11.86 26.61
CA GLY A 355 0.15 -10.92 27.28
C GLY A 355 0.88 -9.69 27.80
N LEU A 356 2.01 -9.87 28.49
CA LEU A 356 2.78 -8.78 29.10
C LEU A 356 3.48 -7.88 28.08
N LYS A 357 4.13 -8.47 27.06
CA LYS A 357 4.98 -7.75 26.09
C LYS A 357 4.18 -7.12 24.96
N TYR A 358 3.08 -7.76 24.56
CA TYR A 358 2.32 -7.39 23.36
C TYR A 358 0.84 -7.08 23.61
N GLY A 359 0.33 -7.33 24.82
CA GLY A 359 -1.09 -7.14 25.14
C GLY A 359 -2.01 -8.10 24.38
N LEU A 360 -1.51 -9.28 23.99
CA LEU A 360 -2.26 -10.31 23.27
C LEU A 360 -3.12 -11.12 24.24
N VAL A 361 -4.36 -11.44 23.83
CA VAL A 361 -5.27 -12.28 24.60
C VAL A 361 -5.31 -13.66 23.94
N LEU A 362 -4.70 -14.64 24.61
CA LEU A 362 -4.58 -16.02 24.13
C LEU A 362 -5.44 -16.96 24.97
N ASN A 363 -5.97 -18.00 24.32
CA ASN A 363 -6.80 -19.03 24.95
C ASN A 363 -6.01 -19.82 25.98
N GLU A 364 -6.71 -20.47 26.90
CA GLU A 364 -6.09 -21.41 27.83
C GLU A 364 -5.56 -22.63 27.08
N ILE A 365 -4.35 -23.06 27.47
CA ILE A 365 -3.75 -24.27 26.93
C ILE A 365 -4.41 -25.43 27.66
N HIS A 366 -5.43 -26.02 27.05
CA HIS A 366 -6.02 -27.27 27.53
C HIS A 366 -5.04 -28.40 27.23
N LEU A 367 -4.45 -28.95 28.28
CA LEU A 367 -3.82 -30.25 28.20
C LEU A 367 -4.92 -31.32 28.09
N PRO A 368 -4.70 -32.41 27.34
CA PRO A 368 -5.55 -33.59 27.47
C PRO A 368 -5.62 -33.96 28.95
N GLU A 369 -6.82 -34.15 29.50
CA GLU A 369 -7.10 -34.46 30.92
C GLU A 369 -6.46 -35.78 31.41
N HIS A 370 -5.59 -36.42 30.61
CA HIS A 370 -5.00 -37.72 30.86
C HIS A 370 -3.47 -37.73 30.86
N SER A 371 -2.81 -36.58 30.84
CA SER A 371 -1.35 -36.56 30.72
C SER A 371 -0.70 -35.42 31.48
N LEU A 372 -0.94 -35.34 32.79
CA LEU A 372 -0.03 -34.65 33.70
C LEU A 372 0.23 -35.44 34.98
N GLU A 373 1.48 -35.90 35.05
CA GLU A 373 2.25 -36.12 36.28
C GLU A 373 1.86 -37.32 37.15
N THR A 374 1.53 -38.45 36.53
CA THR A 374 1.80 -39.76 37.12
C THR A 374 2.00 -40.78 36.01
N ASP A 375 3.23 -41.26 35.80
CA ASP A 375 3.50 -42.49 35.01
C ASP A 375 2.92 -43.77 35.67
N LEU A 376 2.05 -43.58 36.67
CA LEU A 376 1.25 -44.60 37.31
C LEU A 376 -0.15 -44.03 37.53
N ASP A 377 -1.11 -44.51 36.74
CA ASP A 377 -2.53 -44.24 36.99
C ASP A 377 -2.87 -44.66 38.43
N VAL A 378 -3.01 -43.68 39.32
CA VAL A 378 -3.27 -43.89 40.74
C VAL A 378 -4.58 -44.67 40.92
N ALA A 379 -5.54 -44.51 40.01
CA ALA A 379 -6.76 -45.32 40.02
C ALA A 379 -6.48 -46.79 39.71
N CYS A 380 -5.55 -47.08 38.80
CA CYS A 380 -5.11 -48.44 38.47
C CYS A 380 -4.34 -49.10 39.64
N ILE A 381 -3.45 -48.36 40.32
CA ILE A 381 -2.79 -48.86 41.55
C ILE A 381 -3.81 -49.10 42.66
N MET A 382 -4.76 -48.17 42.85
CA MET A 382 -5.79 -48.30 43.89
C MET A 382 -6.71 -49.49 43.63
N GLN A 383 -6.92 -49.87 42.37
CA GLN A 383 -7.70 -51.04 41.99
C GLN A 383 -6.91 -52.36 42.11
N ASN A 384 -5.59 -52.34 41.92
CA ASN A 384 -4.72 -53.53 41.96
C ASN A 384 -3.58 -53.37 42.98
N LEU A 385 -3.92 -53.03 44.22
CA LEU A 385 -2.94 -52.77 45.29
C LEU A 385 -2.07 -54.01 45.60
N GLU A 386 -2.65 -55.20 45.46
CA GLU A 386 -1.99 -56.48 45.71
C GLU A 386 -0.90 -56.79 44.69
N GLU A 387 -1.14 -56.48 43.41
CA GLU A 387 -0.16 -56.68 42.33
C GLU A 387 0.98 -55.66 42.40
N PHE A 388 0.67 -54.41 42.78
CA PHE A 388 1.68 -53.40 43.01
C PHE A 388 2.61 -53.74 44.19
N ALA A 389 2.05 -54.21 45.31
CA ALA A 389 2.83 -54.64 46.48
C ALA A 389 3.73 -55.86 46.18
N ALA A 390 3.33 -56.72 45.25
CA ALA A 390 4.13 -57.87 44.83
C ALA A 390 5.28 -57.50 43.87
N THR A 391 5.12 -56.42 43.09
CA THR A 391 6.02 -56.09 41.98
C THR A 391 7.05 -55.00 42.34
N TYR A 392 6.81 -54.22 43.41
CA TYR A 392 7.68 -53.09 43.78
C TYR A 392 8.22 -53.25 45.21
N SER A 393 9.53 -53.05 45.38
CA SER A 393 10.17 -52.98 46.70
C SER A 393 10.40 -51.52 47.09
N TYR A 394 10.07 -51.17 48.34
CA TYR A 394 10.27 -49.81 48.86
C TYR A 394 11.65 -49.68 49.49
N ASN A 395 12.50 -48.83 48.91
CA ASN A 395 13.81 -48.54 49.48
C ASN A 395 13.72 -47.37 50.47
N MET A 396 13.75 -47.67 51.76
CA MET A 396 13.67 -46.66 52.83
C MET A 396 14.80 -45.64 52.82
N SER A 397 15.98 -45.96 52.27
CA SER A 397 17.14 -45.05 52.26
C SER A 397 17.00 -43.93 51.24
N TYR A 398 16.26 -44.17 50.15
CA TYR A 398 16.10 -43.20 49.05
C TYR A 398 14.67 -42.71 48.88
N GLN A 399 13.70 -43.22 49.67
CA GLN A 399 12.28 -42.88 49.58
C GLN A 399 11.69 -43.05 48.16
N VAL A 400 12.13 -44.09 47.44
CA VAL A 400 11.65 -44.41 46.08
C VAL A 400 11.29 -45.90 45.99
N SER A 401 10.21 -46.20 45.26
CA SER A 401 9.78 -47.56 44.93
C SER A 401 10.45 -48.04 43.65
N LEU A 402 11.15 -49.17 43.70
CA LEU A 402 11.85 -49.77 42.55
C LEU A 402 11.14 -51.07 42.12
N GLY A 403 10.94 -51.24 40.81
CA GLY A 403 10.33 -52.45 40.24
C GLY A 403 11.26 -53.66 40.33
N MET A 404 10.73 -54.80 40.77
CA MET A 404 11.46 -56.08 40.83
C MET A 404 11.70 -56.60 39.39
N PRO A 405 12.91 -57.07 39.04
CA PRO A 405 13.12 -57.76 37.77
C PRO A 405 12.38 -59.11 37.75
N PRO A 406 11.92 -59.59 36.57
CA PRO A 406 11.21 -60.86 36.48
C PRO A 406 12.10 -62.03 36.91
N ALA A 407 11.56 -62.89 37.76
CA ALA A 407 12.25 -64.03 38.35
C ALA A 407 12.79 -64.99 37.27
N ILE A 408 14.12 -65.10 37.17
CA ILE A 408 14.77 -66.25 36.53
C ILE A 408 14.59 -67.43 37.48
N MET A 409 13.58 -68.26 37.19
CA MET A 409 13.38 -69.57 37.81
C MET A 409 14.60 -70.45 37.53
N VAL A 410 15.38 -70.76 38.57
CA VAL A 410 16.15 -72.01 38.61
C VAL A 410 15.49 -72.89 39.67
N GLU A 411 14.67 -73.82 39.19
CA GLU A 411 13.97 -74.82 39.99
C GLU A 411 14.95 -75.69 40.79
N ARG A 412 14.57 -75.99 42.03
CA ARG A 412 15.11 -77.14 42.78
C ARG A 412 14.47 -78.43 42.23
N PRO A 413 15.23 -79.49 41.96
CA PRO A 413 14.70 -80.84 41.94
C PRO A 413 15.17 -81.61 43.19
N LEU A 414 14.22 -81.94 44.06
CA LEU A 414 14.39 -82.96 45.08
C LEU A 414 13.96 -84.30 44.48
N VAL A 415 14.82 -85.31 44.59
CA VAL A 415 14.56 -86.74 44.39
C VAL A 415 14.37 -87.21 42.93
N PHE A 416 15.42 -87.75 42.31
CA PHE A 416 15.50 -89.18 41.97
C PHE A 416 16.91 -89.55 41.46
N LEU A 417 17.57 -90.44 42.19
CA LEU A 417 18.76 -91.18 41.78
C LEU A 417 18.36 -92.21 40.70
N GLU A 418 19.10 -92.25 39.58
CA GLU A 418 19.48 -93.42 38.78
C GLU A 418 19.53 -93.08 37.29
N ARG A 419 20.63 -93.51 36.64
CA ARG A 419 20.99 -93.32 35.21
C ARG A 419 21.45 -91.88 34.92
N THR A 420 22.73 -91.54 34.91
CA THR A 420 23.76 -92.12 34.03
C THR A 420 25.15 -91.69 34.50
N MET A 421 25.75 -92.44 35.43
CA MET A 421 27.19 -92.71 35.37
C MET A 421 27.36 -93.80 34.32
N LEU A 422 27.68 -93.43 33.08
CA LEU A 422 28.30 -94.22 32.01
C LEU A 422 27.98 -93.59 30.64
N SER A 423 28.75 -92.57 30.25
CA SER A 423 29.28 -92.46 28.89
C SER A 423 30.20 -91.25 28.78
N LEU A 424 31.50 -91.56 28.86
CA LEU A 424 32.61 -90.84 28.21
C LEU A 424 32.95 -89.46 28.83
N GLN A 425 34.07 -89.26 29.51
CA GLN A 425 35.29 -90.05 29.71
C GLN A 425 36.06 -89.43 30.88
#